data_AF-A0A174SQU9-F1
#
_entry.id   AF-A0A174SQU9-F1
#
_cell.length_a   1.000
_cell.length_b   1.000
_cell.length_c   1.000
_cell.angle_alpha   90.00
_cell.angle_beta   90.00
_cell.angle_gamma   90.00
#
_symmetry.space_group_name_H-M   'P 1'
#
loop_
_entity.id
_entity.type
_entity.pdbx_description
1 polymer ?
#
loop_
_entity_poly.entity_id
_entity_poly.type
_entity_poly.pdbx_seq_one_letter_code
_entity_poly.pdbx_strand_id
1 'polypeptide(L)'
;MWQRNNGQSEAEKLQNRFTSYLVTAVNRRRKDYMNQRSRRICMESYLEDEAWYLEFDKQLHSNLPLLLQLENDALVSALKQITERERHVFLSHVLEDKGFEELATELGITYKGAAAVYYRALQKIKKKIGEDRDGFHGTAEAGKDRK
;
A
#
# COMPACT_ATOMS: atom_id res chain seq x y z
N MET A 1 -52.14 23.29 -48.63
CA MET A 1 -52.32 23.64 -47.21
C MET A 1 -51.91 22.43 -46.37
N TRP A 2 -50.93 22.54 -45.47
CA TRP A 2 -50.60 21.46 -44.54
C TRP A 2 -51.63 21.46 -43.41
N GLN A 3 -52.50 20.47 -43.38
CA GLN A 3 -53.43 20.29 -42.27
C GLN A 3 -52.66 19.74 -41.07
N ARG A 4 -52.75 20.43 -39.93
CA ARG A 4 -52.21 19.94 -38.66
C ARG A 4 -53.12 18.83 -38.13
N ASN A 5 -52.50 17.74 -37.69
CA ASN A 5 -53.19 16.65 -36.99
C ASN A 5 -53.91 17.23 -35.77
N ASN A 6 -55.24 17.20 -35.79
CA ASN A 6 -56.08 17.76 -34.72
C ASN A 6 -56.61 16.67 -33.77
N GLY A 7 -56.18 15.41 -33.97
CA GLY A 7 -56.49 14.27 -33.12
C GLY A 7 -57.94 13.81 -33.17
N GLN A 8 -58.72 14.24 -34.17
CA GLN A 8 -60.15 13.94 -34.24
C GLN A 8 -60.41 12.63 -35.00
N SER A 9 -59.66 12.37 -36.07
CA SER A 9 -59.77 11.14 -36.84
C SER A 9 -59.09 9.95 -36.13
N GLU A 10 -59.60 8.74 -36.33
CA GLU A 10 -58.99 7.52 -35.79
C GLU A 10 -57.54 7.32 -36.29
N ALA A 11 -57.26 7.69 -37.54
CA ALA A 11 -55.91 7.64 -38.09
C ALA A 11 -54.95 8.61 -37.38
N GLU A 12 -55.43 9.80 -37.03
CA GLU A 12 -54.67 10.83 -36.33
C GLU A 12 -54.41 10.45 -34.87
N LYS A 13 -55.41 9.87 -34.18
CA LYS A 13 -55.25 9.31 -32.83
C LYS A 13 -54.24 8.17 -32.82
N LEU A 14 -54.30 7.29 -33.82
CA LEU A 14 -53.35 6.17 -33.97
C LEU A 14 -51.93 6.70 -34.20
N GLN A 15 -51.76 7.69 -35.08
CA GLN A 15 -50.47 8.34 -35.33
C GLN A 15 -49.91 8.99 -34.05
N ASN A 16 -50.74 9.70 -33.28
CA ASN A 16 -50.32 10.33 -32.03
C ASN A 16 -49.90 9.30 -30.98
N ARG A 17 -50.62 8.18 -30.88
CA ARG A 17 -50.28 7.07 -29.99
C ARG A 17 -48.99 6.36 -30.38
N PHE A 18 -48.78 6.14 -31.67
CA PHE A 18 -47.55 5.57 -32.19
C PHE A 18 -46.35 6.51 -31.95
N THR A 19 -46.53 7.81 -32.21
CA THR A 19 -45.49 8.82 -32.01
C THR A 19 -45.12 8.94 -30.54
N SER A 20 -46.10 9.00 -29.63
CA SER A 20 -45.83 9.08 -28.19
C SER A 20 -45.13 7.82 -27.68
N TYR A 21 -45.52 6.64 -28.16
CA TYR A 21 -44.85 5.38 -27.85
C TYR A 21 -43.39 5.39 -28.33
N LEU A 22 -43.14 5.76 -29.59
CA LEU A 22 -41.78 5.81 -30.14
C LEU A 22 -40.90 6.81 -29.38
N VAL A 23 -41.38 8.03 -29.14
CA VAL A 23 -40.65 9.05 -28.37
C VAL A 23 -40.31 8.51 -26.98
N THR A 24 -41.25 7.84 -26.33
CA THR A 24 -41.04 7.23 -25.02
C THR A 24 -40.02 6.10 -25.07
N ALA A 25 -40.11 5.22 -26.07
CA ALA A 25 -39.21 4.08 -26.24
C ALA A 25 -37.77 4.55 -26.51
N VAL A 26 -37.58 5.54 -27.38
CA VAL A 26 -36.27 6.16 -27.66
C VAL A 26 -35.70 6.80 -26.41
N ASN A 27 -36.51 7.56 -25.66
CA ASN A 27 -36.05 8.20 -24.43
C ASN A 27 -35.63 7.17 -23.36
N ARG A 28 -36.38 6.07 -23.23
CA ARG A 28 -36.04 4.96 -22.33
C ARG A 28 -34.74 4.30 -22.77
N ARG A 29 -34.61 3.95 -24.05
CA ARG A 29 -33.39 3.34 -24.59
C ARG A 29 -32.16 4.23 -24.40
N ARG A 30 -32.31 5.54 -24.60
CA ARG A 30 -31.24 6.52 -24.34
C ARG A 30 -30.85 6.52 -22.86
N LYS A 31 -31.82 6.55 -21.95
CA LYS A 31 -31.57 6.50 -20.50
C LYS A 31 -30.87 5.21 -20.09
N ASP A 32 -31.33 4.06 -20.59
CA ASP A 32 -30.73 2.76 -20.31
C ASP A 32 -29.29 2.68 -20.81
N TYR A 33 -29.02 3.20 -22.01
CA TYR A 33 -27.67 3.28 -22.55
C TYR A 33 -26.75 4.14 -21.68
N MET A 34 -27.20 5.33 -21.28
CA MET A 34 -26.41 6.22 -20.42
C MET A 34 -26.14 5.56 -19.05
N ASN A 35 -27.15 4.93 -18.45
CA ASN A 35 -26.98 4.21 -17.19
C ASN A 35 -26.00 3.04 -17.31
N GLN A 36 -26.08 2.27 -18.40
CA GLN A 36 -25.18 1.14 -18.63
C GLN A 36 -23.74 1.62 -18.85
N ARG A 37 -23.56 2.70 -19.62
CA ARG A 37 -22.26 3.33 -19.83
C ARG A 37 -21.68 3.88 -18.53
N SER A 38 -22.47 4.61 -17.73
CA SER A 38 -22.03 5.13 -16.43
C SER A 38 -21.65 4.02 -15.46
N ARG A 39 -22.39 2.91 -15.43
CA ARG A 39 -22.03 1.73 -14.62
C ARG A 39 -20.69 1.13 -15.04
N ARG A 40 -20.44 1.00 -16.36
CA ARG A 40 -19.15 0.52 -16.88
C ARG A 40 -18.02 1.45 -16.50
N ILE A 41 -18.16 2.76 -16.75
CA ILE A 41 -17.14 3.76 -16.41
C ILE A 41 -16.86 3.77 -14.91
N CYS A 42 -17.88 3.70 -14.06
CA CYS A 42 -17.69 3.66 -12.61
C CYS A 42 -16.88 2.42 -12.17
N MET A 43 -17.14 1.27 -12.77
CA MET A 43 -16.41 0.03 -12.48
C MET A 43 -14.96 0.06 -13.01
N GLU A 44 -14.75 0.57 -14.23
CA GLU A 44 -13.44 0.66 -14.88
C GLU A 44 -12.55 1.71 -14.18
N SER A 45 -13.10 2.89 -13.86
CA SER A 45 -12.41 3.97 -13.15
C SER A 45 -11.96 3.56 -11.75
N TYR A 46 -12.77 2.78 -11.03
CA TYR A 46 -12.42 2.34 -9.68
C TYR A 46 -11.16 1.47 -9.65
N LEU A 47 -10.97 0.60 -10.65
CA LEU A 47 -9.79 -0.26 -10.75
C LEU A 47 -8.53 0.50 -11.18
N GLU A 48 -8.67 1.53 -12.03
CA GLU A 48 -7.56 2.39 -12.43
C GLU A 48 -7.09 3.28 -11.26
N ASP A 49 -8.03 3.84 -10.50
CA ASP A 49 -7.72 4.61 -9.29
C ASP A 49 -7.03 3.74 -8.24
N GLU A 50 -7.52 2.52 -7.98
CA GLU A 50 -6.92 1.62 -6.97
C GLU A 50 -5.50 1.18 -7.35
N ALA A 51 -5.25 0.89 -8.63
CA ALA A 51 -3.90 0.60 -9.13
C ALA A 51 -2.97 1.81 -9.01
N TRP A 52 -3.47 3.02 -9.31
CA TRP A 52 -2.72 4.26 -9.16
C TRP A 52 -2.40 4.55 -7.69
N TYR A 53 -3.37 4.36 -6.78
CA TYR A 53 -3.16 4.52 -5.34
C TYR A 53 -2.11 3.53 -4.82
N LEU A 54 -2.14 2.27 -5.23
CA LEU A 54 -1.17 1.27 -4.79
C LEU A 54 0.24 1.60 -5.30
N GLU A 55 0.37 2.06 -6.55
CA GLU A 55 1.65 2.48 -7.11
C GLU A 55 2.17 3.74 -6.43
N PHE A 56 1.29 4.71 -6.17
CA PHE A 56 1.63 5.94 -5.45
C PHE A 56 2.05 5.66 -4.01
N ASP A 57 1.36 4.76 -3.32
CA ASP A 57 1.69 4.35 -1.96
C ASP A 57 3.05 3.65 -1.91
N LYS A 58 3.33 2.72 -2.83
CA LYS A 58 4.67 2.11 -2.98
C LYS A 58 5.75 3.14 -3.22
N GLN A 59 5.50 4.12 -4.10
CA GLN A 59 6.44 5.21 -4.35
C GLN A 59 6.68 6.04 -3.09
N LEU A 60 5.64 6.43 -2.37
CA LEU A 60 5.76 7.13 -1.10
C LEU A 60 6.55 6.33 -0.07
N HIS A 61 6.22 5.05 0.11
CA HIS A 61 6.93 4.15 1.01
C HIS A 61 8.42 4.03 0.66
N SER A 62 8.76 3.91 -0.63
CA SER A 62 10.16 3.83 -1.09
C SER A 62 10.97 5.12 -0.82
N ASN A 63 10.30 6.27 -0.74
CA ASN A 63 10.92 7.56 -0.44
C ASN A 63 11.14 7.81 1.06
N LEU A 64 10.57 6.98 1.94
CA LEU A 64 10.79 7.11 3.38
C LEU A 64 12.22 6.70 3.76
N PRO A 65 12.80 7.27 4.83
CA PRO A 65 14.04 6.74 5.42
C PRO A 65 13.93 5.24 5.72
N LEU A 66 14.98 4.45 5.45
CA LEU A 66 14.99 2.98 5.59
C LEU A 66 14.38 2.47 6.91
N LEU A 67 14.71 3.11 8.05
CA LEU A 67 14.19 2.69 9.36
C LEU A 67 12.68 2.88 9.53
N LEU A 68 12.04 3.71 8.69
CA LEU A 68 10.58 3.91 8.65
C LEU A 68 9.91 3.00 7.62
N GLN A 69 10.67 2.37 6.73
CA GLN A 69 10.15 1.37 5.78
C GLN A 69 10.00 -0.01 6.43
N LEU A 70 10.72 -0.28 7.52
CA LEU A 70 10.73 -1.58 8.18
C LEU A 70 9.51 -1.73 9.10
N GLU A 71 8.71 -2.77 8.87
CA GLU A 71 7.50 -3.08 9.66
C GLU A 71 7.80 -3.73 11.02
N ASN A 72 9.01 -4.26 11.21
CA ASN A 72 9.38 -4.97 12.44
C ASN A 72 9.95 -4.00 13.49
N ASP A 73 9.12 -3.57 14.43
CA ASP A 73 9.48 -2.61 15.48
C ASP A 73 10.68 -3.06 16.34
N ALA A 74 10.76 -4.36 16.67
CA ALA A 74 11.87 -4.91 17.46
C ALA A 74 13.20 -4.82 16.68
N LEU A 75 13.17 -5.09 15.37
CA LEU A 75 14.32 -4.92 14.50
C LEU A 75 14.72 -3.44 14.40
N VAL A 76 13.76 -2.54 14.20
CA VAL A 76 14.01 -1.08 14.14
C VAL A 76 14.64 -0.60 15.44
N SER A 77 14.11 -1.03 16.59
CA SER A 77 14.67 -0.73 17.92
C SER A 77 16.10 -1.25 18.04
N ALA A 78 16.34 -2.52 17.70
CA ALA A 78 17.66 -3.12 17.76
C ALA A 78 18.69 -2.38 16.88
N LEU A 79 18.31 -2.02 15.64
CA LEU A 79 19.14 -1.24 14.72
C LEU A 79 19.43 0.16 15.25
N LYS A 80 18.45 0.85 15.83
CA LYS A 80 18.65 2.19 16.43
C LYS A 80 19.64 2.19 17.58
N GLN A 81 19.70 1.10 18.34
CA GLN A 81 20.52 1.02 19.55
C GLN A 81 21.94 0.45 19.35
N ILE A 82 22.28 -0.06 18.16
CA ILE A 82 23.69 -0.38 17.82
C ILE A 82 24.41 0.86 17.29
N THR A 83 25.75 0.84 17.33
CA THR A 83 26.54 1.99 16.87
C THR A 83 26.34 2.24 15.37
N GLU A 84 26.49 3.48 14.93
CA GLU A 84 26.36 3.86 13.52
C GLU A 84 27.30 3.04 12.62
N ARG A 85 28.54 2.83 13.07
CA ARG A 85 29.52 2.01 12.36
C ARG A 85 29.08 0.55 12.22
N GLU A 86 28.57 -0.06 13.30
CA GLU A 86 28.06 -1.43 13.26
C GLU A 86 26.84 -1.55 12.34
N ARG A 87 25.96 -0.55 12.41
CA ARG A 87 24.76 -0.46 11.58
C ARG A 87 25.10 -0.33 10.10
N HIS A 88 26.06 0.52 9.78
CA HIS A 88 26.57 0.73 8.42
C HIS A 88 27.11 -0.58 7.83
N VAL A 89 28.01 -1.25 8.55
CA VAL A 89 28.59 -2.54 8.13
C VAL A 89 27.51 -3.60 7.95
N PHE A 90 26.57 -3.69 8.89
CA PHE A 90 25.48 -4.67 8.82
C PHE A 90 24.57 -4.43 7.62
N LEU A 91 24.06 -3.21 7.44
CA LEU A 91 23.13 -2.86 6.36
C LEU A 91 23.80 -2.94 4.99
N SER A 92 25.03 -2.45 4.87
CA SER A 92 25.82 -2.53 3.64
C SER A 92 26.03 -3.98 3.18
N HIS A 93 26.35 -4.88 4.13
CA HIS A 93 26.55 -6.29 3.78
C HIS A 93 25.25 -7.01 3.45
N VAL A 94 24.14 -6.67 4.13
CA VAL A 94 22.85 -7.40 4.01
C VAL A 94 21.97 -6.86 2.87
N LEU A 95 22.02 -5.55 2.59
CA LEU A 95 21.17 -4.90 1.59
C LEU A 95 21.88 -4.64 0.26
N GLU A 96 23.20 -4.37 0.30
CA GLU A 96 23.99 -4.03 -0.90
C GLU A 96 24.93 -5.17 -1.31
N ASP A 97 24.93 -6.31 -0.60
CA ASP A 97 25.83 -7.45 -0.80
C ASP A 97 27.34 -7.08 -0.82
N LYS A 98 27.72 -5.96 -0.18
CA LYS A 98 29.12 -5.51 -0.12
C LYS A 98 30.02 -6.54 0.56
N GLY A 99 31.17 -6.81 -0.05
CA GLY A 99 32.16 -7.73 0.51
C GLY A 99 32.87 -7.17 1.74
N PHE A 100 33.40 -8.02 2.61
CA PHE A 100 34.20 -7.55 3.76
C PHE A 100 35.49 -6.84 3.35
N GLU A 101 36.06 -7.14 2.18
CA GLU A 101 37.21 -6.41 1.64
C GLU A 101 36.82 -4.97 1.28
N GLU A 102 35.68 -4.79 0.60
CA GLU A 102 35.17 -3.46 0.25
C GLU A 102 34.90 -2.64 1.51
N LEU A 103 34.19 -3.22 2.49
CA LEU A 103 33.93 -2.58 3.77
C LEU A 103 35.21 -2.27 4.57
N ALA A 104 36.22 -3.13 4.46
CA ALA A 104 37.52 -2.90 5.08
C ALA A 104 38.23 -1.70 4.47
N THR A 105 38.23 -1.59 3.13
CA THR A 105 38.80 -0.43 2.43
C THR A 105 38.06 0.86 2.74
N GLU A 106 36.72 0.83 2.76
CA GLU A 106 35.86 1.99 3.05
C GLU A 106 36.09 2.52 4.48
N LEU A 107 36.24 1.62 5.45
CA LEU A 107 36.39 1.96 6.86
C LEU A 107 37.85 2.10 7.32
N GLY A 108 38.82 1.92 6.43
CA GLY A 108 40.25 1.96 6.75
C GLY A 108 40.68 0.90 7.77
N ILE A 109 40.08 -0.30 7.72
CA ILE A 109 40.38 -1.42 8.64
C ILE A 109 40.83 -2.66 7.85
N THR A 110 41.23 -3.70 8.58
CA THR A 110 41.53 -5.00 7.97
C THR A 110 40.26 -5.76 7.64
N TYR A 111 40.31 -6.67 6.66
CA TYR A 111 39.24 -7.62 6.36
C TYR A 111 38.68 -8.30 7.62
N LYS A 112 39.58 -8.82 8.46
CA LYS A 112 39.20 -9.47 9.73
C LYS A 112 38.50 -8.51 10.68
N GLY A 113 38.90 -7.23 10.68
CA GLY A 113 38.23 -6.17 11.41
C GLY A 113 36.81 -5.94 10.92
N ALA A 114 36.61 -5.81 9.61
CA ALA A 114 35.28 -5.63 9.01
C ALA A 114 34.35 -6.81 9.31
N ALA A 115 34.82 -8.04 9.11
CA ALA A 115 34.09 -9.25 9.45
C ALA A 115 33.73 -9.32 10.95
N ALA A 116 34.69 -8.97 11.84
CA ALA A 116 34.43 -8.94 13.28
C ALA A 116 33.36 -7.91 13.67
N VAL A 117 33.38 -6.72 13.05
CA VAL A 117 32.33 -5.70 13.27
C VAL A 117 30.97 -6.23 12.82
N TYR A 118 30.89 -6.84 11.64
CA TYR A 118 29.66 -7.43 11.12
C TYR A 118 29.07 -8.47 12.07
N TYR A 119 29.85 -9.50 12.45
CA TYR A 119 29.35 -10.56 13.30
C TYR A 119 28.99 -10.08 14.71
N ARG A 120 29.71 -9.09 15.26
CA ARG A 120 29.33 -8.45 16.54
C ARG A 120 28.01 -7.69 16.42
N ALA A 121 27.82 -6.92 15.34
CA ALA A 121 26.57 -6.22 15.07
C ALA A 121 25.40 -7.21 14.97
N LEU A 122 25.57 -8.29 14.21
CA LEU A 122 24.57 -9.36 14.06
C LEU A 122 24.19 -9.98 15.42
N GLN A 123 25.17 -10.27 16.28
CA GLN A 123 24.90 -10.83 17.61
C GLN A 123 24.14 -9.84 18.51
N LYS A 124 24.49 -8.54 18.46
CA LYS A 124 23.77 -7.49 19.20
C LYS A 124 22.31 -7.38 18.74
N ILE A 125 22.07 -7.40 17.43
CA ILE A 125 20.71 -7.33 16.86
C ILE A 125 19.90 -8.56 17.29
N LYS A 126 20.45 -9.76 17.15
CA LYS A 126 19.78 -11.01 17.56
C LYS A 126 19.42 -11.00 19.04
N LYS A 127 20.36 -10.57 19.90
CA LYS A 127 20.14 -10.50 21.34
C LYS A 127 18.97 -9.57 21.69
N LYS A 128 18.95 -8.36 21.11
CA LYS A 128 17.89 -7.37 21.38
C LYS A 128 16.51 -7.82 20.90
N ILE A 129 16.44 -8.42 19.72
CA ILE A 129 15.18 -8.98 19.19
C ILE A 129 14.70 -10.16 20.05
N GLY A 130 15.61 -10.96 20.60
CA GLY A 130 15.27 -12.04 21.54
C GLY A 130 14.76 -11.51 22.89
N GLU A 131 15.45 -10.53 23.46
CA GLU A 131 15.07 -9.88 24.73
C GLU A 131 13.69 -9.20 24.64
N ASP A 132 13.36 -8.57 23.51
CA ASP A 132 12.04 -7.95 23.28
C ASP A 132 10.90 -8.99 23.17
N ARG A 133 11.21 -10.24 22.77
CA ARG A 133 10.21 -11.34 22.76
C ARG A 133 9.94 -11.90 24.15
N ASP A 134 10.97 -11.95 25.00
CA ASP A 134 10.86 -12.50 26.36
C ASP A 134 10.32 -11.47 27.38
N GLY A 135 10.44 -10.16 27.08
CA GLY A 135 9.96 -9.06 27.93
C GLY A 135 8.43 -8.92 28.05
N PHE A 136 7.63 -9.68 27.30
CA PHE A 136 6.16 -9.63 27.36
C PHE A 136 5.53 -10.54 28.44
N HIS A 137 6.32 -11.29 29.21
CA HIS A 137 5.85 -12.07 30.35
C HIS A 137 6.50 -11.61 31.66
N GLY A 138 5.81 -10.77 32.44
CA GLY A 138 6.29 -10.44 33.79
C GLY A 138 5.62 -9.33 34.58
N THR A 139 4.29 -9.16 34.54
CA THR A 139 3.60 -8.57 35.72
C THR A 139 3.35 -9.69 36.72
N ALA A 140 4.40 -10.14 37.41
CA ALA A 140 4.24 -10.99 38.58
C ALA A 140 3.82 -10.08 39.75
N GLU A 141 2.55 -10.20 40.12
CA GLU A 141 1.96 -9.60 41.31
C GLU A 141 2.85 -9.86 42.54
N ALA A 142 3.27 -8.78 43.19
CA ALA A 142 3.94 -8.83 44.47
C ALA A 142 2.92 -9.26 45.55
N GLY A 143 2.78 -10.56 45.75
CA GLY A 143 2.14 -11.15 46.93
C GLY A 143 2.90 -10.75 48.19
N LYS A 144 2.42 -9.71 48.85
CA LYS A 144 2.92 -9.22 50.14
C LYS A 144 2.19 -9.97 51.25
N ASP A 145 2.64 -11.18 51.55
CA ASP A 145 2.33 -11.87 52.81
C ASP A 145 3.64 -12.09 53.58
N ARG A 146 3.82 -11.32 54.65
CA ARG A 146 4.64 -11.73 55.79
C ARG A 146 3.87 -11.44 57.06
N LYS A 147 3.46 -12.53 57.71
CA LYS A 147 3.28 -12.61 59.17
C LYS A 147 4.61 -12.34 59.87
#